data_AF-A0A7X2D5D8-F1
#
_entry.id   AF-A0A7X2D5D8-F1
#
_cell.length_a   1.000
_cell.length_b   1.000
_cell.length_c   1.000
_cell.angle_alpha   90.00
_cell.angle_beta   90.00
_cell.angle_gamma   90.00
#
_symmetry.space_group_name_H-M   'P 1'
#
loop_
_entity.id
_entity.type
_entity.pdbx_description
1 polymer ?
#
loop_
_entity_poly.entity_id
_entity_poly.type
_entity_poly.pdbx_seq_one_letter_code
_entity_poly.pdbx_strand_id
1 'polypeptide(L)'
;MPSPSLPHVPSERDRAARVMVIIMHALYLLSIPLPFLTLVIGVVLAYASRAEAPDPWRSHFDEAIRTFWIYVLLMLIGIPLWFVLFLGVIPMAAALVLLVFRSVRGLIRAVNWAGVE
;
A
#
# COMPACT_ATOMS: atom_id res chain seq x y z
N MET A 1 -50.95 27.57 -5.11
CA MET A 1 -51.07 26.10 -5.02
C MET A 1 -49.71 25.52 -5.40
N PRO A 2 -49.09 24.64 -4.58
CA PRO A 2 -47.88 23.93 -4.99
C PRO A 2 -48.21 23.07 -6.22
N SER A 3 -47.35 23.10 -7.24
CA SER A 3 -47.47 22.25 -8.42
C SER A 3 -47.31 20.78 -8.04
N PRO A 4 -48.10 19.85 -8.61
CA PRO A 4 -47.92 18.42 -8.38
C PRO A 4 -46.52 17.99 -8.83
N SER A 5 -45.73 17.41 -7.94
CA SER A 5 -44.46 16.79 -8.31
C SER A 5 -44.74 15.55 -9.15
N LEU A 6 -44.41 15.62 -10.44
CA LEU A 6 -44.50 14.47 -11.34
C LEU A 6 -43.62 13.33 -10.80
N PRO A 7 -44.03 12.05 -10.96
CA PRO A 7 -43.19 10.92 -10.60
C PRO A 7 -41.81 11.05 -11.26
N HIS A 8 -40.73 10.96 -10.48
CA HIS A 8 -39.38 11.04 -11.01
C HIS A 8 -39.09 9.78 -11.83
N VAL A 9 -39.25 9.86 -13.15
CA VAL A 9 -38.79 8.83 -14.08
C VAL A 9 -37.28 9.06 -14.30
N PRO A 10 -36.40 8.07 -14.05
CA PRO A 10 -34.96 8.26 -14.24
C PRO A 10 -34.63 8.56 -15.69
N SER A 11 -33.99 9.70 -15.94
CA SER A 11 -33.48 10.09 -17.25
C SER A 11 -32.20 9.33 -17.63
N GLU A 12 -31.77 9.38 -18.89
CA GLU A 12 -30.47 8.80 -19.30
C GLU A 12 -29.29 9.42 -18.55
N ARG A 13 -29.36 10.72 -18.25
CA ARG A 13 -28.34 11.41 -17.44
C ARG A 13 -28.25 10.83 -16.03
N ASP A 14 -29.39 10.49 -15.42
CA ASP A 14 -29.43 9.88 -14.08
C ASP A 14 -28.80 8.48 -14.09
N ARG A 15 -29.00 7.71 -15.17
CA ARG A 15 -28.37 6.40 -15.36
C ARG A 15 -26.86 6.52 -15.55
N ALA A 16 -26.40 7.46 -16.38
CA ALA A 16 -24.98 7.71 -16.61
C ALA A 16 -24.26 8.16 -15.34
N ALA A 17 -24.88 9.08 -14.57
CA ALA A 17 -24.36 9.53 -13.28
C ALA A 17 -24.25 8.37 -12.28
N ARG A 18 -25.27 7.50 -12.20
CA ARG A 18 -25.24 6.31 -11.34
C ARG A 18 -24.08 5.37 -11.68
N VAL A 19 -23.86 5.09 -12.97
CA VAL A 19 -22.74 4.25 -13.41
C VAL A 19 -21.40 4.87 -13.03
N MET A 20 -21.23 6.17 -13.25
CA MET A 20 -20.00 6.88 -12.90
C MET A 20 -19.71 6.84 -11.39
N VAL A 21 -20.73 7.01 -10.54
CA VAL A 21 -20.61 6.89 -9.08
C VAL A 21 -20.18 5.48 -8.67
N ILE A 22 -20.73 4.43 -9.29
CA ILE A 22 -20.34 3.04 -9.02
C ILE A 22 -18.89 2.81 -9.42
N ILE A 23 -18.47 3.25 -10.60
CA ILE A 23 -17.08 3.12 -11.08
C ILE A 23 -16.13 3.83 -10.10
N MET A 24 -16.43 5.07 -9.71
CA MET A 24 -15.63 5.83 -8.74
C MET A 24 -15.44 5.06 -7.43
N HIS A 25 -16.53 4.56 -6.83
CA HIS A 25 -16.44 3.81 -5.57
C HIS A 25 -15.73 2.45 -5.74
N ALA A 26 -15.92 1.78 -6.88
CA ALA A 26 -15.19 0.55 -7.18
C ALA A 26 -13.69 0.80 -7.30
N LEU A 27 -13.28 1.89 -7.96
CA LEU A 27 -11.88 2.32 -8.05
C LEU A 27 -11.30 2.68 -6.68
N TYR A 28 -12.07 3.32 -5.80
CA TYR A 28 -11.64 3.60 -4.42
C TYR A 28 -11.47 2.31 -3.60
N LEU A 29 -12.38 1.35 -3.73
CA LEU A 29 -12.22 0.05 -3.07
C LEU A 29 -11.03 -0.71 -3.62
N LEU A 30 -10.79 -0.64 -4.93
CA LEU A 30 -9.66 -1.27 -5.59
C LEU A 30 -8.33 -0.60 -5.25
N SER A 31 -8.32 0.69 -4.88
CA SER A 31 -7.10 1.39 -4.49
C SER A 31 -6.54 0.94 -3.14
N ILE A 32 -7.38 0.39 -2.26
CA ILE A 32 -7.00 -0.13 -0.94
C ILE A 32 -5.98 -1.29 -1.02
N PRO A 33 -6.18 -2.34 -1.85
CA PRO A 33 -5.21 -3.43 -2.00
C PRO A 33 -4.00 -3.10 -2.91
N LEU A 34 -4.07 -2.09 -3.78
CA LEU A 34 -2.96 -1.74 -4.68
C LEU A 34 -1.60 -1.49 -3.98
N PRO A 35 -1.50 -0.76 -2.84
CA PRO A 35 -0.24 -0.59 -2.13
C PRO A 35 0.30 -1.90 -1.55
N PHE A 36 -0.57 -2.88 -1.25
CA PHE A 36 -0.13 -4.20 -0.83
C PHE A 36 0.42 -5.01 -2.02
N LEU A 37 -0.20 -4.88 -3.20
CA LEU A 37 0.27 -5.56 -4.41
C LEU A 37 1.68 -5.11 -4.81
N THR A 38 1.99 -3.82 -4.72
CA THR A 38 3.34 -3.30 -5.00
C THR A 38 4.37 -3.80 -3.99
N LEU A 39 4.01 -3.94 -2.71
CA LEU A 39 4.87 -4.56 -1.69
C LEU A 39 5.16 -6.04 -1.98
N VAL A 40 4.14 -6.79 -2.41
CA VAL A 40 4.29 -8.20 -2.79
C VAL A 40 5.19 -8.36 -4.01
N ILE A 41 5.01 -7.52 -5.04
CA ILE A 41 5.91 -7.52 -6.21
C ILE A 41 7.35 -7.22 -5.77
N GLY A 42 7.54 -6.25 -4.87
CA GLY A 42 8.84 -5.88 -4.32
C GLY A 42 9.55 -7.03 -3.62
N VAL A 43 8.86 -7.82 -2.78
CA VAL A 43 9.49 -8.96 -2.10
C VAL A 43 9.80 -10.11 -3.06
N VAL A 44 8.95 -10.35 -4.06
CA VAL A 44 9.20 -11.36 -5.10
C VAL A 44 10.46 -11.00 -5.89
N LEU A 45 10.59 -9.73 -6.31
CA LEU A 45 11.80 -9.23 -6.96
C LEU A 45 13.03 -9.35 -6.04
N ALA A 46 12.89 -9.02 -4.76
CA ALA A 46 13.99 -9.16 -3.80
C ALA A 46 14.47 -10.62 -3.69
N TYR A 47 13.56 -11.60 -3.60
CA TYR A 47 13.94 -13.02 -3.58
C TYR A 47 14.60 -13.47 -4.89
N ALA A 48 14.05 -13.06 -6.04
CA ALA A 48 14.60 -13.39 -7.35
C ALA A 48 16.01 -12.81 -7.54
N SER A 49 16.19 -11.52 -7.28
CA SER A 49 17.48 -10.83 -7.43
C SER A 49 18.52 -11.28 -6.39
N ARG A 50 18.09 -11.69 -5.19
CA ARG A 50 18.99 -12.21 -4.15
C ARG A 50 19.78 -13.44 -4.60
N ALA A 51 19.16 -14.33 -5.38
CA ALA A 51 19.77 -15.59 -5.79
C ALA A 51 21.04 -15.36 -6.63
N GLU A 52 21.02 -14.33 -7.47
CA GLU A 52 22.09 -13.99 -8.41
C GLU A 52 23.01 -12.87 -7.88
N ALA A 53 22.65 -12.23 -6.78
CA ALA A 53 23.41 -11.12 -6.22
C ALA A 53 24.74 -11.59 -5.58
N PRO A 54 25.88 -10.98 -5.96
CA PRO A 54 27.14 -11.12 -5.24
C PRO A 54 27.10 -10.35 -3.91
N ASP A 55 27.96 -10.72 -2.97
CA ASP A 55 28.19 -9.91 -1.78
C ASP A 55 28.82 -8.57 -2.21
N PRO A 56 28.40 -7.41 -1.67
CA PRO A 56 27.59 -7.19 -0.46
C PRO A 56 26.07 -7.08 -0.68
N TRP A 57 25.59 -7.05 -1.92
CA TRP A 57 24.18 -6.77 -2.28
C TRP A 57 23.20 -7.78 -1.72
N ARG A 58 23.64 -9.02 -1.55
CA ARG A 58 22.87 -10.09 -0.93
C ARG A 58 22.34 -9.70 0.46
N SER A 59 23.16 -8.99 1.25
CA SER A 59 22.77 -8.50 2.58
C SER A 59 21.66 -7.42 2.51
N HIS A 60 21.65 -6.60 1.47
CA HIS A 60 20.61 -5.60 1.26
C HIS A 60 19.26 -6.25 0.90
N PHE A 61 19.30 -7.29 0.06
CA PHE A 61 18.09 -8.07 -0.25
C PHE A 61 17.59 -8.83 0.98
N ASP A 62 18.47 -9.39 1.81
CA ASP A 62 18.11 -10.03 3.09
C ASP A 62 17.42 -9.05 4.04
N GLU A 63 17.91 -7.81 4.15
CA GLU A 63 17.26 -6.77 4.96
C GLU A 63 15.88 -6.37 4.41
N ALA A 64 15.74 -6.26 3.08
CA ALA A 64 14.48 -5.94 2.43
C ALA A 64 13.42 -7.03 2.67
N ILE A 65 13.80 -8.29 2.48
CA ILE A 65 12.95 -9.45 2.72
C ILE A 65 12.53 -9.52 4.19
N ARG A 66 13.47 -9.34 5.13
CA ARG A 66 13.16 -9.34 6.58
C ARG A 66 12.15 -8.25 6.94
N THR A 67 12.31 -7.07 6.33
CA THR A 67 11.43 -5.92 6.58
C THR A 67 10.01 -6.18 6.07
N PHE A 68 9.87 -6.82 4.91
CA PHE A 68 8.56 -7.22 4.39
C PHE A 68 7.79 -8.10 5.39
N TRP A 69 8.43 -9.16 5.91
CA TRP A 69 7.77 -10.07 6.84
C TRP A 69 7.46 -9.44 8.20
N ILE A 70 8.33 -8.56 8.71
CA ILE A 70 8.03 -7.77 9.92
C ILE A 70 6.81 -6.88 9.69
N TYR A 71 6.74 -6.22 8.53
CA TYR A 71 5.60 -5.37 8.18
C TYR A 71 4.30 -6.17 8.08
N VAL A 72 4.31 -7.34 7.42
CA VAL A 72 3.15 -8.24 7.34
C VAL A 72 2.68 -8.66 8.74
N LEU A 73 3.59 -9.05 9.63
CA LEU A 73 3.26 -9.42 11.01
C LEU A 73 2.64 -8.25 11.78
N LEU A 74 3.22 -7.05 11.67
CA LEU A 74 2.70 -5.85 12.32
C LEU A 74 1.30 -5.49 11.82
N MET A 75 1.03 -5.62 10.52
CA MET A 75 -0.31 -5.40 9.96
C MET A 75 -1.31 -6.44 10.44
N LEU A 76 -0.91 -7.72 10.48
CA LEU A 76 -1.76 -8.82 10.94
C LEU A 76 -2.17 -8.65 12.41
N ILE A 77 -1.30 -8.10 13.25
CA ILE A 77 -1.56 -7.80 14.67
C ILE A 77 -2.30 -6.46 14.83
N GLY A 78 -1.91 -5.44 14.07
CA GLY A 78 -2.43 -4.08 14.17
C GLY A 78 -3.89 -3.94 13.73
N ILE A 79 -4.32 -4.66 12.68
CA ILE A 79 -5.71 -4.62 12.20
C ILE A 79 -6.70 -5.08 13.28
N PRO A 80 -6.55 -6.26 13.92
CA PRO A 80 -7.41 -6.67 15.04
C PRO A 80 -7.37 -5.69 16.23
N LEU A 81 -6.19 -5.20 16.61
CA LEU A 81 -6.03 -4.22 17.70
C LEU A 81 -6.79 -2.91 17.42
N TRP A 82 -6.86 -2.49 16.16
CA TRP A 82 -7.61 -1.32 15.74
C TRP A 82 -9.11 -1.46 16.03
N PHE A 83 -9.69 -2.61 15.70
CA PHE A 83 -11.11 -2.90 15.94
C PHE A 83 -11.47 -3.03 17.43
N VAL A 84 -10.52 -3.44 18.27
CA VAL A 84 -10.79 -3.71 19.69
C VAL A 84 -10.63 -2.45 20.56
N LEU A 85 -9.76 -1.51 20.20
CA LEU A 85 -9.27 -0.51 21.16
C LEU A 85 -9.06 0.92 20.60
N PHE A 86 -9.33 1.22 19.32
CA PHE A 86 -8.91 2.47 18.64
C PHE A 86 -7.39 2.77 18.73
N LEU A 87 -6.60 1.89 19.34
CA LEU A 87 -5.16 2.01 19.59
C LEU A 87 -4.29 1.65 18.37
N GLY A 88 -4.88 1.20 17.27
CA GLY A 88 -4.14 0.77 16.07
C GLY A 88 -3.42 1.90 15.32
N VAL A 89 -3.68 3.18 15.64
CA VAL A 89 -3.02 4.34 15.02
C VAL A 89 -1.52 4.38 15.30
N ILE A 90 -1.11 4.07 16.54
CA ILE A 90 0.28 4.13 16.99
C ILE A 90 1.17 3.10 16.25
N PRO A 91 0.82 1.80 16.19
CA PRO A 91 1.63 0.81 15.49
C PRO A 91 1.64 1.01 13.97
N MET A 92 0.57 1.50 13.34
CA MET A 92 0.60 1.83 11.91
C MET A 92 1.53 3.00 11.60
N ALA A 93 1.52 4.04 12.43
CA ALA A 93 2.47 5.14 12.31
C ALA A 93 3.91 4.65 12.48
N ALA A 94 4.18 3.76 13.46
CA ALA A 94 5.49 3.16 13.64
C ALA A 94 5.90 2.29 12.44
N ALA A 95 4.99 1.49 11.88
CA ALA A 95 5.25 0.68 10.69
C ALA A 95 5.57 1.54 9.47
N LEU A 96 4.83 2.63 9.26
CA LEU A 96 5.08 3.59 8.18
C LEU A 96 6.42 4.30 8.37
N VAL A 97 6.74 4.75 9.58
CA VAL A 97 8.04 5.36 9.90
C VAL A 97 9.18 4.39 9.65
N LEU A 98 9.04 3.12 10.04
CA LEU A 98 10.05 2.08 9.79
C LEU A 98 10.21 1.79 8.30
N LEU A 99 9.10 1.72 7.55
CA LEU A 99 9.10 1.52 6.11
C LEU A 99 9.84 2.66 5.42
N VAL A 100 9.48 3.92 5.72
CA VAL A 100 10.11 5.11 5.15
C VAL A 100 11.58 5.19 5.54
N PHE A 101 11.90 5.04 6.82
CA PHE A 101 13.28 5.07 7.31
C PHE A 101 14.16 4.01 6.63
N ARG A 102 13.65 2.77 6.48
CA ARG A 102 14.40 1.70 5.82
C ARG A 102 14.51 1.90 4.32
N SER A 103 13.47 2.36 3.65
CA SER A 103 13.51 2.72 2.23
C SER A 103 14.52 3.84 1.97
N VAL A 104 14.52 4.88 2.82
CA VAL A 104 15.49 6.00 2.74
C VAL A 104 16.91 5.53 3.00
N ARG A 105 17.15 4.71 4.03
CA ARG A 105 18.50 4.15 4.28
C ARG A 105 18.97 3.16 3.22
N GLY A 106 18.06 2.39 2.62
CA GLY A 106 18.35 1.53 1.49
C GLY A 106 18.76 2.36 0.28
N LEU A 107 17.99 3.41 -0.02
CA LEU A 107 18.26 4.34 -1.11
C LEU A 107 19.56 5.12 -0.92
N ILE A 108 19.83 5.67 0.27
CA ILE A 108 21.08 6.38 0.58
C ILE A 108 22.30 5.46 0.42
N ARG A 109 22.21 4.20 0.86
CA ARG A 109 23.29 3.22 0.66
C ARG A 109 23.51 2.91 -0.82
N ALA A 110 22.45 2.81 -1.61
CA ALA A 110 22.55 2.60 -3.06
C ALA A 110 23.15 3.83 -3.78
N VAL A 111 22.76 5.04 -3.38
CA VAL A 111 23.24 6.29 -3.99
C VAL A 111 24.70 6.59 -3.62
N ASN A 112 25.10 6.39 -2.36
CA ASN A 112 26.48 6.60 -1.93
C ASN A 112 27.48 5.58 -2.50
N TRP A 113 27.00 4.53 -3.18
CA TRP A 113 27.85 3.54 -3.86
C TRP A 113 28.26 3.96 -5.28
N ALA A 114 27.79 5.11 -5.78
CA ALA A 114 28.06 5.59 -7.14
C ALA A 114 29.33 6.46 -7.31
N GLY A 115 30.33 6.35 -6.42
CA GLY A 115 31.48 7.28 -6.46
C GLY A 115 32.73 6.81 -5.73
N VAL A 116 33.17 5.57 -5.94
CA VAL A 116 34.52 5.14 -5.60
C VAL A 116 35.27 4.82 -6.88
N GLU A 117 35.73 5.88 -7.54
CA GLU A 117 36.96 5.87 -8.33
C GLU A 117 38.04 6.62 -7.52
#